data_AF-A0A2M8A9P8-F1
#
_entry.id   AF-A0A2M8A9P8-F1
#
_cell.length_a   1.000
_cell.length_b   1.000
_cell.length_c   1.000
_cell.angle_alpha   90.00
_cell.angle_beta   90.00
_cell.angle_gamma   90.00
#
_symmetry.space_group_name_H-M   'P 1'
#
loop_
_entity.id
_entity.type
_entity.pdbx_description
1 polymer ?
#
loop_
_entity_poly.entity_id
_entity_poly.type
_entity_poly.pdbx_seq_one_letter_code
_entity_poly.pdbx_strand_id
1 'polypeptide(L)'
;IIQYYKDNCDLIIKKANSIADQSDYEQAIFMLASVPSACEECYVKSMNAIKPIYKKKIDKDCKEKLQQATGIWNAAQDMAAAEQAGAMLASVDPDASCIAEVKALANKIAAKVKQIDDREWKYIVKDQQQESERIQAIRDIGVAYGNGPKANVTYKSLW
;
A
#
# COMPACT_ATOMS: atom_id res chain seq x y z
N ILE A 1 -4.70 -30.21 -9.85
CA ILE A 1 -4.49 -28.80 -9.42
C ILE A 1 -3.43 -28.72 -8.32
N ILE A 2 -3.59 -29.35 -7.14
CA ILE A 2 -2.58 -29.28 -6.05
C ILE A 2 -1.18 -29.78 -6.48
N GLN A 3 -1.09 -30.89 -7.22
CA GLN A 3 0.18 -31.45 -7.67
C GLN A 3 1.02 -30.46 -8.48
N TYR A 4 0.38 -29.66 -9.34
CA TYR A 4 1.07 -28.60 -10.10
C TYR A 4 1.79 -27.61 -9.18
N TYR A 5 1.14 -27.16 -8.11
CA TYR A 5 1.76 -26.22 -7.16
C TYR A 5 2.89 -26.87 -6.36
N LYS A 6 2.79 -28.17 -6.04
CA LYS A 6 3.88 -28.92 -5.41
C LYS A 6 5.10 -28.99 -6.33
N ASP A 7 4.89 -29.36 -7.59
CA ASP A 7 5.98 -29.57 -8.55
C ASP A 7 6.62 -28.26 -9.03
N ASN A 8 5.88 -27.15 -8.99
CA ASN A 8 6.31 -25.86 -9.56
C ASN A 8 6.50 -24.76 -8.50
N CYS A 9 6.48 -25.08 -7.20
CA CYS A 9 6.47 -24.08 -6.15
C CYS A 9 7.62 -23.05 -6.28
N ASP A 10 8.84 -23.55 -6.41
CA ASP A 10 10.03 -22.70 -6.51
C ASP A 10 10.04 -21.87 -7.80
N LEU A 11 9.48 -22.42 -8.89
CA LEU A 11 9.35 -21.71 -10.16
C LEU A 11 8.32 -20.59 -10.07
N ILE A 12 7.18 -20.83 -9.41
CA ILE A 12 6.15 -19.82 -9.14
C ILE A 12 6.75 -18.66 -8.34
N ILE A 13 7.50 -18.97 -7.27
CA ILE A 13 8.15 -17.96 -6.42
C ILE A 13 9.20 -17.17 -7.21
N LYS A 14 10.06 -17.84 -7.99
CA LYS A 14 11.04 -17.17 -8.84
C LYS A 14 10.38 -16.25 -9.87
N LYS A 15 9.29 -16.70 -10.50
CA LYS A 15 8.55 -15.89 -11.46
C LYS A 15 7.91 -14.67 -10.80
N ALA A 16 7.29 -14.82 -9.63
CA ALA A 16 6.74 -13.71 -8.87
C ALA A 16 7.81 -12.69 -8.48
N ASN A 17 8.99 -13.12 -8.05
CA ASN A 17 10.11 -12.22 -7.76
C ASN A 17 10.57 -11.46 -9.01
N SER A 18 10.68 -12.14 -10.17
CA SER A 18 11.05 -11.48 -11.43
C SER A 18 10.01 -10.45 -11.89
N ILE A 19 8.73 -10.70 -11.65
CA ILE A 19 7.65 -9.74 -11.90
C ILE A 19 7.77 -8.54 -10.93
N ALA A 20 8.03 -8.79 -9.65
CA ALA A 20 8.25 -7.74 -8.66
C ALA A 20 9.51 -6.89 -8.95
N ASP A 21 10.55 -7.46 -9.54
CA ASP A 21 11.75 -6.72 -9.94
C ASP A 21 11.48 -5.78 -11.13
N GLN A 22 10.43 -6.04 -11.90
CA GLN A 22 9.89 -5.12 -12.91
C GLN A 22 8.93 -4.09 -12.31
N SER A 23 8.83 -4.02 -10.97
CA SER A 23 7.92 -3.16 -10.22
C SER A 23 6.42 -3.43 -10.43
N ASP A 24 6.06 -4.61 -10.96
CA ASP A 24 4.67 -5.08 -11.04
C ASP A 24 4.33 -5.89 -9.77
N TYR A 25 4.26 -5.19 -8.65
CA TYR A 25 4.11 -5.84 -7.34
C TYR A 25 2.75 -6.49 -7.17
N GLU A 26 1.69 -5.90 -7.73
CA GLU A 26 0.33 -6.39 -7.68
C GLU A 26 0.20 -7.75 -8.38
N GLN A 27 0.77 -7.90 -9.59
CA GLN A 27 0.78 -9.19 -10.30
C GLN A 27 1.59 -10.24 -9.52
N ALA A 28 2.75 -9.85 -8.97
CA ALA A 28 3.58 -10.76 -8.18
C ALA A 28 2.84 -11.26 -6.92
N ILE A 29 2.18 -10.36 -6.20
CA ILE A 29 1.37 -10.69 -5.02
C ILE A 29 0.20 -11.59 -5.42
N PHE A 30 -0.50 -11.28 -6.51
CA PHE A 30 -1.60 -12.09 -7.01
C PHE A 30 -1.15 -13.52 -7.35
N MET A 31 -0.02 -13.68 -8.04
CA MET A 31 0.53 -14.99 -8.40
C MET A 31 0.83 -15.85 -7.15
N LEU A 32 1.41 -15.26 -6.11
CA LEU A 32 1.73 -15.96 -4.86
C LEU A 32 0.49 -16.23 -4.01
N ALA A 33 -0.46 -15.28 -3.94
CA ALA A 33 -1.71 -15.43 -3.19
C ALA A 33 -2.67 -16.44 -3.84
N SER A 34 -2.49 -16.73 -5.13
CA SER A 34 -3.25 -17.75 -5.86
C SER A 34 -2.82 -19.19 -5.56
N VAL A 35 -1.77 -19.39 -4.75
CA VAL A 35 -1.37 -20.72 -4.30
C VAL A 35 -2.38 -21.23 -3.28
N PRO A 36 -3.01 -22.40 -3.50
CA PRO A 36 -4.06 -22.89 -2.61
C PRO A 36 -3.47 -23.31 -1.26
N SER A 37 -4.16 -23.00 -0.17
CA SER A 37 -3.79 -23.42 1.19
C SER A 37 -3.69 -24.94 1.35
N ALA A 38 -4.41 -25.71 0.53
CA ALA A 38 -4.31 -27.18 0.46
C ALA A 38 -2.91 -27.67 0.01
N CYS A 39 -2.07 -26.79 -0.54
CA CYS A 39 -0.65 -27.02 -0.78
C CYS A 39 0.19 -26.33 0.30
N GLU A 40 0.03 -26.77 1.55
CA GLU A 40 0.52 -26.09 2.77
C GLU A 40 1.97 -25.59 2.67
N GLU A 41 2.92 -26.46 2.28
CA GLU A 41 4.33 -26.08 2.15
C GLU A 41 4.53 -24.92 1.16
N CYS A 42 3.92 -25.03 -0.03
CA CYS A 42 4.06 -24.00 -1.05
C CYS A 42 3.30 -22.72 -0.69
N TYR A 43 2.16 -22.85 -0.04
CA TYR A 43 1.38 -21.73 0.47
C TYR A 43 2.21 -20.92 1.48
N VAL A 44 2.84 -21.58 2.47
CA VAL A 44 3.69 -20.93 3.47
C VAL A 44 4.89 -20.24 2.80
N LYS A 45 5.58 -20.92 1.87
CA LYS A 45 6.68 -20.32 1.09
C LYS A 45 6.22 -19.09 0.32
N SER A 46 5.05 -19.15 -0.32
CA SER A 46 4.48 -18.05 -1.11
C SER A 46 4.09 -16.86 -0.23
N MET A 47 3.44 -17.10 0.91
CA MET A 47 3.10 -16.05 1.87
C MET A 47 4.33 -15.37 2.46
N ASN A 48 5.42 -16.11 2.69
CA ASN A 48 6.69 -15.53 3.11
C ASN A 48 7.35 -14.70 2.00
N ALA A 49 7.26 -15.12 0.75
CA ALA A 49 7.76 -14.37 -0.40
C ALA A 49 6.94 -13.09 -0.68
N ILE A 50 5.65 -13.05 -0.34
CA ILE A 50 4.81 -11.84 -0.47
C ILE A 50 5.32 -10.71 0.42
N LYS A 51 5.76 -10.98 1.65
CA LYS A 51 6.14 -9.95 2.64
C LYS A 51 7.13 -8.90 2.08
N PRO A 52 8.30 -9.28 1.53
CA PRO A 52 9.23 -8.30 0.95
C PRO A 52 8.69 -7.62 -0.32
N ILE A 53 7.84 -8.29 -1.11
CA ILE A 53 7.22 -7.70 -2.31
C ILE A 53 6.22 -6.62 -1.91
N TYR A 54 5.36 -6.91 -0.93
CA TYR A 54 4.43 -5.95 -0.36
C TYR A 54 5.18 -4.74 0.21
N LYS A 55 6.31 -4.96 0.89
CA LYS A 55 7.16 -3.87 1.39
C LYS A 55 7.65 -2.95 0.27
N LYS A 56 8.18 -3.51 -0.83
CA LYS A 56 8.60 -2.73 -2.01
C LYS A 56 7.42 -1.93 -2.60
N LYS A 57 6.23 -2.52 -2.66
CA LYS A 57 5.01 -1.87 -3.15
C LYS A 57 4.66 -0.63 -2.32
N ILE A 58 4.55 -0.78 -1.00
CA ILE A 58 4.16 0.33 -0.12
C ILE A 58 5.24 1.42 -0.09
N ASP A 59 6.52 1.05 -0.25
CA ASP A 59 7.62 2.00 -0.35
C ASP A 59 7.55 2.85 -1.63
N LYS A 60 7.19 2.24 -2.76
CA LYS A 60 6.97 2.96 -4.02
C LYS A 60 5.76 3.88 -3.91
N ASP A 61 4.63 3.36 -3.45
CA ASP A 61 3.38 4.11 -3.27
C ASP A 61 3.56 5.32 -2.32
N CYS A 62 4.30 5.13 -1.22
CA CYS A 62 4.66 6.19 -0.28
C CYS A 62 5.40 7.34 -0.99
N LYS A 63 6.44 7.02 -1.77
CA LYS A 63 7.23 8.03 -2.50
C LYS A 63 6.39 8.80 -3.51
N GLU A 64 5.55 8.10 -4.27
CA GLU A 64 4.67 8.71 -5.28
C GLU A 64 3.66 9.66 -4.63
N LYS A 65 2.98 9.22 -3.56
CA LYS A 65 2.02 10.03 -2.80
C LYS A 65 2.69 11.22 -2.13
N LEU A 66 3.84 11.03 -1.51
CA LEU A 66 4.59 12.12 -0.87
C LEU A 66 4.98 13.19 -1.89
N GLN A 67 5.48 12.78 -3.07
CA GLN A 67 5.83 13.71 -4.15
C GLN A 67 4.61 14.49 -4.64
N GLN A 68 3.50 13.81 -4.89
CA GLN A 68 2.26 14.44 -5.36
C GLN A 68 1.69 15.40 -4.31
N ALA A 69 1.57 14.98 -3.05
CA ALA A 69 1.10 15.81 -1.96
C ALA A 69 1.99 17.05 -1.75
N THR A 70 3.31 16.88 -1.87
CA THR A 70 4.27 18.01 -1.82
C THR A 70 4.01 19.00 -2.95
N GLY A 71 3.78 18.52 -4.17
CA GLY A 71 3.46 19.37 -5.32
C GLY A 71 2.16 20.15 -5.14
N ILE A 72 1.08 19.46 -4.73
CA ILE A 72 -0.23 20.08 -4.42
C ILE A 72 -0.06 21.17 -3.36
N TRP A 73 0.64 20.84 -2.27
CA TRP A 73 0.83 21.77 -1.17
C TRP A 73 1.61 23.02 -1.61
N ASN A 74 2.71 22.85 -2.35
CA ASN A 74 3.53 23.97 -2.80
C ASN A 74 2.84 24.89 -3.81
N ALA A 75 1.79 24.42 -4.50
CA ALA A 75 1.11 25.20 -5.54
C ALA A 75 0.21 26.32 -5.00
N ALA A 76 -0.49 26.12 -3.87
CA ALA A 76 -1.47 27.10 -3.37
C ALA A 76 -1.46 27.32 -1.85
N GLN A 77 -1.05 26.34 -1.04
CA GLN A 77 -1.05 26.40 0.44
C GLN A 77 -2.37 26.90 1.08
N ASP A 78 -3.50 26.67 0.41
CA ASP A 78 -4.84 27.01 0.89
C ASP A 78 -5.57 25.78 1.44
N MET A 79 -6.83 25.96 1.87
CA MET A 79 -7.64 24.85 2.40
C MET A 79 -7.89 23.75 1.37
N ALA A 80 -8.03 24.07 0.08
CA ALA A 80 -8.28 23.08 -0.95
C ALA A 80 -7.04 22.20 -1.19
N ALA A 81 -5.86 22.82 -1.28
CA ALA A 81 -4.58 22.13 -1.37
C ALA A 81 -4.29 21.31 -0.10
N ALA A 82 -4.59 21.86 1.09
CA ALA A 82 -4.47 21.15 2.35
C ALA A 82 -5.30 19.87 2.32
N GLU A 83 -6.60 19.96 2.01
CA GLU A 83 -7.51 18.82 1.97
C GLU A 83 -7.03 17.72 1.03
N GLN A 84 -6.59 18.08 -0.18
CA GLN A 84 -6.10 17.11 -1.16
C GLN A 84 -4.80 16.45 -0.72
N ALA A 85 -3.81 17.24 -0.28
CA ALA A 85 -2.53 16.71 0.19
C ALA A 85 -2.71 15.89 1.48
N GLY A 86 -3.54 16.35 2.41
CA GLY A 86 -3.86 15.67 3.66
C GLY A 86 -4.50 14.30 3.45
N ALA A 87 -5.52 14.22 2.58
CA ALA A 87 -6.15 12.96 2.21
C ALA A 87 -5.14 11.97 1.61
N MET A 88 -4.26 12.46 0.74
CA MET A 88 -3.23 11.64 0.12
C MET A 88 -2.21 11.13 1.13
N LEU A 89 -1.73 11.97 2.06
CA LEU A 89 -0.76 11.58 3.07
C LEU A 89 -1.35 10.61 4.12
N ALA A 90 -2.61 10.81 4.51
CA ALA A 90 -3.30 9.90 5.42
C ALA A 90 -3.53 8.49 4.83
N SER A 91 -3.42 8.36 3.50
CA SER A 91 -3.55 7.09 2.78
C SER A 91 -2.29 6.24 2.71
N VAL A 92 -1.16 6.78 3.19
CA VAL A 92 0.12 6.10 3.13
C VAL A 92 0.13 4.99 4.17
N ASP A 93 0.59 3.81 3.75
CA ASP A 93 0.83 2.68 4.66
C ASP A 93 1.90 3.08 5.70
N PRO A 94 1.62 2.98 7.00
CA PRO A 94 2.53 3.45 8.04
C PRO A 94 3.82 2.62 8.17
N ASP A 95 3.85 1.40 7.60
CA ASP A 95 5.04 0.56 7.54
C ASP A 95 5.95 0.93 6.34
N ALA A 96 5.54 1.91 5.54
CA ALA A 96 6.37 2.41 4.44
C ALA A 96 7.60 3.18 4.95
N SER A 97 8.69 3.06 4.20
CA SER A 97 9.99 3.66 4.52
C SER A 97 9.99 5.18 4.59
N CYS A 98 9.07 5.85 3.89
CA CYS A 98 8.98 7.31 3.83
C CYS A 98 7.98 7.92 4.84
N ILE A 99 7.53 7.13 5.82
CA ILE A 99 6.49 7.54 6.76
C ILE A 99 6.90 8.75 7.62
N ALA A 100 8.18 8.90 7.92
CA ALA A 100 8.69 10.04 8.69
C ALA A 100 8.51 11.35 7.92
N GLU A 101 8.81 11.35 6.62
CA GLU A 101 8.65 12.49 5.73
C GLU A 101 7.17 12.83 5.49
N VAL A 102 6.34 11.79 5.36
CA VAL A 102 4.88 11.93 5.26
C VAL A 102 4.31 12.62 6.51
N LYS A 103 4.70 12.18 7.70
CA LYS A 103 4.29 12.82 8.97
C LYS A 103 4.80 14.25 9.08
N ALA A 104 6.04 14.52 8.65
CA ALA A 104 6.58 15.88 8.65
C ALA A 104 5.77 16.82 7.76
N LEU A 105 5.41 16.40 6.55
CA LEU A 105 4.57 17.21 5.66
C LEU A 105 3.13 17.36 6.20
N ALA A 106 2.53 16.28 6.71
CA ALA A 106 1.18 16.32 7.27
C ALA A 106 1.10 17.30 8.45
N ASN A 107 2.11 17.31 9.34
CA ASN A 107 2.20 18.25 10.45
C ASN A 107 2.36 19.70 9.97
N LYS A 108 3.15 19.93 8.91
CA LYS A 108 3.30 21.26 8.29
C LYS A 108 1.96 21.77 7.74
N ILE A 109 1.20 20.91 7.07
CA ILE A 109 -0.13 21.24 6.54
C ILE A 109 -1.09 21.54 7.69
N ALA A 110 -1.16 20.68 8.70
CA ALA A 110 -2.04 20.86 9.86
C ALA A 110 -1.75 22.18 10.59
N ALA A 111 -0.47 22.55 10.76
CA ALA A 111 -0.07 23.82 11.36
C ALA A 111 -0.52 25.02 10.53
N LYS A 112 -0.48 24.93 9.19
CA LYS A 112 -0.96 26.00 8.31
C LYS A 112 -2.48 26.10 8.29
N VAL A 113 -3.19 24.96 8.30
CA VAL A 113 -4.66 24.92 8.39
C VAL A 113 -5.14 25.64 9.63
N LYS A 114 -4.54 25.38 10.81
CA LYS A 114 -4.86 26.10 12.06
C LYS A 114 -4.67 27.62 12.01
N GLN A 115 -3.88 28.13 11.07
CA GLN A 115 -3.72 29.58 10.87
C GLN A 115 -4.78 30.15 9.92
N ILE A 116 -5.38 29.31 9.08
CA ILE A 116 -6.42 29.69 8.11
C ILE A 116 -7.81 29.54 8.75
N ASP A 117 -7.99 28.52 9.58
CA ASP A 117 -9.27 28.08 10.11
C ASP A 117 -9.09 27.30 11.42
N ASP A 118 -9.94 27.56 12.42
CA ASP A 118 -9.91 26.91 13.74
C ASP A 118 -10.52 25.50 13.73
N ARG A 119 -11.06 25.04 12.60
CA ARG A 119 -11.61 23.68 12.46
C ARG A 119 -10.56 22.61 12.75
N GLU A 120 -11.00 21.52 13.37
CA GLU A 120 -10.15 20.36 13.63
C GLU A 120 -9.66 19.73 12.32
N TRP A 121 -8.35 19.48 12.27
CA TRP A 121 -7.72 18.84 11.14
C TRP A 121 -7.99 17.33 11.17
N LYS A 122 -8.75 16.85 10.18
CA LYS A 122 -9.25 15.46 10.15
C LYS A 122 -8.27 14.41 9.59
N TYR A 123 -7.22 14.83 8.86
CA TYR A 123 -6.32 13.88 8.22
C TYR A 123 -5.15 13.53 9.14
N ILE A 124 -5.28 12.38 9.79
CA ILE A 124 -4.30 11.83 10.70
C ILE A 124 -3.58 10.68 10.00
N VAL A 125 -2.26 10.77 9.93
CA VAL A 125 -1.40 9.69 9.44
C VAL A 125 -1.28 8.64 10.54
N LYS A 126 -1.57 7.38 10.22
CA LYS A 126 -1.45 6.27 11.18
C LYS A 126 0.00 6.12 11.67
N ASP A 127 0.16 5.66 12.91
CA ASP A 127 1.49 5.40 13.47
C ASP A 127 2.04 4.02 13.12
N GLN A 128 1.19 3.00 13.10
CA GLN A 128 1.56 1.61 12.88
C GLN A 128 0.40 0.84 12.21
N GLN A 129 0.75 -0.16 11.40
CA GLN A 129 -0.21 -1.10 10.82
C GLN A 129 -0.29 -2.37 11.66
N GLN A 130 -1.49 -2.90 11.88
CA GLN A 130 -1.64 -4.22 12.48
C GLN A 130 -1.34 -5.34 11.47
N GLU A 131 -0.83 -6.47 11.96
CA GLU A 131 -0.55 -7.65 11.13
C GLU A 131 -1.79 -8.10 10.32
N SER A 132 -2.96 -8.09 10.96
CA SER A 132 -4.25 -8.44 10.35
C SER A 132 -4.61 -7.52 9.19
N GLU A 133 -4.37 -6.21 9.34
CA GLU A 133 -4.65 -5.23 8.30
C GLU A 133 -3.69 -5.40 7.11
N ARG A 134 -2.41 -5.74 7.36
CA ARG A 134 -1.46 -6.04 6.28
C ARG A 134 -1.86 -7.29 5.50
N ILE A 135 -2.27 -8.35 6.19
CA ILE A 135 -2.78 -9.57 5.55
C ILE A 135 -4.02 -9.25 4.72
N GLN A 136 -4.91 -8.40 5.22
CA GLN A 136 -6.09 -7.98 4.48
C GLN A 136 -5.71 -7.17 3.23
N ALA A 137 -4.79 -6.22 3.34
CA ALA A 137 -4.31 -5.43 2.21
C ALA A 137 -3.71 -6.32 1.09
N ILE A 138 -2.92 -7.33 1.47
CA ILE A 138 -2.37 -8.33 0.54
C ILE A 138 -3.50 -9.09 -0.17
N ARG A 139 -4.55 -9.51 0.55
CA ARG A 139 -5.70 -10.20 -0.05
C ARG A 139 -6.46 -9.30 -1.00
N ASP A 140 -6.68 -8.05 -0.62
CA ASP A 140 -7.41 -7.06 -1.43
C ASP A 140 -6.68 -6.77 -2.74
N ILE A 141 -5.34 -6.70 -2.71
CA ILE A 141 -4.51 -6.60 -3.93
C ILE A 141 -4.78 -7.79 -4.86
N GLY A 142 -4.77 -9.01 -4.31
CA GLY A 142 -5.03 -10.22 -5.09
C GLY A 142 -6.44 -10.25 -5.70
N VAL A 143 -7.46 -9.87 -4.92
CA VAL A 143 -8.86 -9.81 -5.39
C VAL A 143 -9.03 -8.75 -6.48
N ALA A 144 -8.47 -7.55 -6.26
CA ALA A 144 -8.55 -6.46 -7.22
C ALA A 144 -7.90 -6.83 -8.56
N TYR A 145 -6.74 -7.48 -8.53
CA TYR A 145 -6.05 -7.95 -9.73
C TYR A 145 -6.87 -9.04 -10.46
N GLY A 146 -7.40 -10.02 -9.70
CA GLY A 146 -8.17 -11.14 -10.26
C GLY A 146 -9.50 -10.73 -10.89
N ASN A 147 -10.12 -9.64 -10.43
CA ASN A 147 -11.36 -9.12 -10.99
C ASN A 147 -11.19 -8.33 -12.30
N GLY A 148 -9.95 -8.14 -12.78
CA GLY A 148 -9.67 -7.31 -13.96
C GLY A 148 -9.98 -5.83 -13.73
N PRO A 149 -9.97 -4.97 -14.77
CA PRO A 149 -10.12 -3.52 -14.61
C PRO A 149 -11.57 -3.12 -14.28
N LYS A 150 -12.02 -3.41 -13.04
CA LYS A 150 -13.08 -2.74 -12.30
C LYS A 150 -12.88 -2.94 -10.79
N ALA A 151 -12.16 -2.03 -10.14
CA ALA A 151 -12.55 -1.44 -8.86
C ALA A 151 -11.48 -0.44 -8.39
N ASN A 152 -11.85 0.83 -8.30
CA ASN A 152 -11.12 1.80 -7.48
C ASN A 152 -11.14 1.27 -6.04
N VAL A 153 -10.02 0.74 -5.56
CA VAL A 153 -9.88 0.31 -4.16
C VAL A 153 -9.71 1.56 -3.30
N THR A 154 -10.81 2.23 -2.98
CA THR A 154 -10.84 3.15 -1.84
C THR A 154 -10.76 2.30 -0.57
N TYR A 155 -9.58 2.26 0.06
CA TYR A 155 -9.45 1.80 1.43
C TYR A 155 -10.37 2.66 2.29
N LYS A 156 -11.42 2.06 2.86
CA LYS A 156 -12.22 2.75 3.87
C LYS A 156 -11.46 2.63 5.18
N SER A 157 -10.83 3.73 5.60
CA SER A 157 -10.37 3.89 6.98
C SER A 157 -11.59 3.75 7.90
N LEU A 158 -11.62 2.68 8.70
CA LEU A 158 -12.52 2.62 9.84
C LEU A 158 -11.97 3.59 10.89
N TRP A 159 -12.74 4.69 11.05
CA TRP A 159 -12.72 5.74 12.08
C TRP A 159 -11.46 5.88 12.92
#